data_AF-A0A2E3LUZ8-F1
#
_entry.id   AF-A0A2E3LUZ8-F1
#
_cell.length_a   1.000
_cell.length_b   1.000
_cell.length_c   1.000
_cell.angle_alpha   90.00
_cell.angle_beta   90.00
_cell.angle_gamma   90.00
#
_symmetry.space_group_name_H-M   'P 1'
#
loop_
_entity.id
_entity.type
_entity.pdbx_description
1 polymer ?
#
loop_
_entity_poly.entity_id
_entity_poly.type
_entity_poly.pdbx_seq_one_letter_code
_entity_poly.pdbx_strand_id
1 'polypeptide(L)'
;MNNVGICDEKKGSEPDRHHPDSIIGEMRKMGLPEEFLRSLMRTVSDFEGIEDLMNLWMNEDDPQDRDEVIADLRESLEDIEEAPNSPRARPYLPFDNLEEIRKDIEEFKKALRTEVEKRGGISELARRTGIPQPSLSRFFASASMPRRTTLYKIAEALNLPETSIASKWTR
;
A
#
# COMPACT_ATOMS: atom_id res chain seq x y z
N MET A 1 5.12 -1.15 -52.62
CA MET A 1 3.88 -0.74 -51.92
C MET A 1 3.86 -1.47 -50.59
N ASN A 2 3.96 -0.70 -49.50
CA ASN A 2 4.07 -1.16 -48.12
C ASN A 2 2.71 -1.55 -47.55
N ASN A 3 2.73 -2.50 -46.61
CA ASN A 3 1.74 -2.79 -45.54
C ASN A 3 0.30 -3.07 -45.99
N VAL A 4 -0.42 -4.03 -45.41
CA VAL A 4 -0.71 -4.14 -43.98
C VAL A 4 -0.78 -5.61 -43.58
N GLY A 5 0.14 -6.04 -42.73
CA GLY A 5 -0.02 -7.24 -41.91
C GLY A 5 -1.12 -6.96 -40.88
N ILE A 6 -2.13 -7.81 -40.90
CA ILE A 6 -3.19 -7.84 -39.90
C ILE A 6 -2.53 -8.33 -38.61
N CYS A 7 -2.29 -7.41 -37.67
CA CYS A 7 -1.96 -7.77 -36.30
C CYS A 7 -3.25 -8.29 -35.66
N ASP A 8 -3.32 -9.61 -35.44
CA ASP A 8 -4.25 -10.19 -34.49
C ASP A 8 -4.00 -9.52 -33.13
N GLU A 9 -4.96 -8.70 -32.72
CA GLU A 9 -5.11 -8.26 -31.34
C GLU A 9 -5.26 -9.52 -30.49
N LYS A 10 -4.17 -9.88 -29.79
CA LYS A 10 -4.27 -10.78 -28.66
C LYS A 10 -5.20 -10.12 -27.64
N LYS A 11 -6.47 -10.54 -27.65
CA LYS A 11 -7.38 -10.34 -26.53
C LYS A 11 -6.65 -10.81 -25.28
N GLY A 12 -6.34 -9.89 -24.38
CA GLY A 12 -5.88 -10.22 -23.05
C GLY A 12 -6.95 -11.12 -22.43
N SER A 13 -6.62 -12.39 -22.27
CA SER A 13 -7.41 -13.33 -21.49
C SER A 13 -7.50 -12.76 -20.08
N GLU A 14 -8.71 -12.43 -19.65
CA GLU A 14 -9.02 -12.12 -18.27
C GLU A 14 -8.41 -13.24 -17.41
N PRO A 15 -7.56 -12.93 -16.42
CA PRO A 15 -6.92 -13.98 -15.62
C PRO A 15 -8.01 -14.82 -14.95
N ASP A 16 -7.85 -16.15 -15.00
CA ASP A 16 -8.78 -17.08 -14.37
C ASP A 16 -8.92 -16.67 -12.90
N ARG A 17 -10.15 -16.31 -12.50
CA ARG A 17 -10.46 -15.95 -11.11
C ARG A 17 -10.56 -17.23 -10.30
N HIS A 18 -9.67 -17.39 -9.35
CA HIS A 18 -9.63 -18.52 -8.44
C HIS A 18 -10.50 -18.24 -7.22
N HIS A 19 -11.17 -19.27 -6.71
CA HIS A 19 -11.94 -19.15 -5.48
C HIS A 19 -10.99 -18.86 -4.29
N PRO A 20 -11.32 -17.92 -3.38
CA PRO A 20 -10.45 -17.55 -2.26
C PRO A 20 -9.95 -18.73 -1.41
N ASP A 21 -10.82 -19.72 -1.16
CA ASP A 21 -10.44 -20.94 -0.42
C ASP A 21 -9.30 -21.73 -1.08
N SER A 22 -9.29 -21.81 -2.41
CA SER A 22 -8.26 -22.52 -3.17
C SER A 22 -6.93 -21.77 -3.07
N ILE A 23 -6.96 -20.45 -3.21
CA ILE A 23 -5.78 -19.59 -3.09
C ILE A 23 -5.16 -19.71 -1.70
N ILE A 24 -5.99 -19.69 -0.65
CA ILE A 24 -5.53 -19.86 0.73
C ILE A 24 -4.96 -21.26 0.98
N GLY A 25 -5.52 -22.27 0.32
CA GLY A 25 -4.95 -23.62 0.29
C GLY A 25 -3.51 -23.63 -0.23
N GLU A 26 -3.24 -22.94 -1.35
CA GLU A 26 -1.90 -22.83 -1.92
C GLU A 26 -0.96 -21.99 -1.06
N MET A 27 -1.42 -20.85 -0.56
CA MET A 27 -0.66 -20.02 0.38
C MET A 27 -0.24 -20.81 1.63
N ARG A 28 -1.12 -21.66 2.16
CA ARG A 28 -0.82 -22.54 3.29
C ARG A 28 0.28 -23.55 2.95
N LYS A 29 0.25 -24.15 1.76
CA LYS A 29 1.29 -25.08 1.31
C LYS A 29 2.66 -24.40 1.18
N MET A 30 2.68 -23.11 0.85
CA MET A 30 3.88 -22.28 0.80
C MET A 30 4.38 -21.85 2.20
N GLY A 31 3.72 -22.27 3.27
CA GLY A 31 4.15 -22.03 4.65
C GLY A 31 3.78 -20.66 5.21
N LEU A 32 2.81 -19.96 4.61
CA LEU A 32 2.33 -18.69 5.14
C LEU A 32 1.64 -18.88 6.52
N PRO A 33 1.78 -17.92 7.46
CA PRO A 33 1.24 -18.06 8.81
C PRO A 33 -0.28 -18.20 8.84
N GLU A 34 -0.80 -19.13 9.64
CA GLU A 34 -2.24 -19.41 9.72
C GLU A 34 -3.07 -18.20 10.17
N GLU A 35 -2.55 -17.35 11.05
CA GLU A 35 -3.23 -16.11 11.47
C GLU A 35 -3.42 -15.13 10.30
N PHE A 36 -2.41 -15.00 9.43
CA PHE A 36 -2.52 -14.17 8.23
C PHE A 36 -3.59 -14.72 7.27
N LEU A 37 -3.62 -16.05 7.07
CA LEU A 37 -4.61 -16.71 6.22
C LEU A 37 -6.04 -16.56 6.76
N ARG A 38 -6.23 -16.63 8.08
CA ARG A 38 -7.53 -16.37 8.71
C ARG A 38 -7.99 -14.93 8.53
N SER A 39 -7.08 -13.97 8.64
CA SER A 39 -7.39 -12.57 8.38
C SER A 39 -7.82 -12.34 6.93
N LEU A 40 -7.16 -12.97 5.95
CA LEU A 40 -7.60 -12.96 4.55
C LEU A 40 -9.01 -13.54 4.39
N MET A 41 -9.28 -14.73 4.93
CA MET A 41 -10.60 -15.36 4.86
C MET A 41 -11.72 -14.50 5.43
N ARG A 42 -11.46 -13.81 6.56
CA ARG A 42 -12.48 -12.96 7.19
C ARG A 42 -12.77 -11.71 6.37
N THR A 43 -11.80 -11.25 5.59
CA THR A 43 -11.82 -9.91 4.99
C THR A 43 -12.14 -9.94 3.49
N VAL A 44 -11.83 -11.03 2.79
CA VAL A 44 -11.97 -11.15 1.34
C VAL A 44 -13.42 -10.95 0.87
N SER A 45 -14.42 -11.35 1.67
CA SER A 45 -15.83 -11.18 1.33
C SER A 45 -16.32 -9.73 1.37
N ASP A 46 -15.64 -8.89 2.16
CA ASP A 46 -16.06 -7.50 2.42
C ASP A 46 -15.23 -6.49 1.61
N PHE A 47 -14.09 -6.90 1.06
CA PHE A 47 -13.13 -6.01 0.39
C PHE A 47 -12.61 -6.63 -0.91
N GLU A 48 -13.20 -6.22 -2.04
CA GLU A 48 -12.83 -6.68 -3.40
C GLU A 48 -11.32 -6.55 -3.69
N GLY A 49 -10.67 -5.50 -3.20
CA GLY A 49 -9.22 -5.32 -3.37
C GLY A 49 -8.37 -6.42 -2.73
N ILE A 50 -8.85 -7.07 -1.66
CA ILE A 50 -8.18 -8.24 -1.07
C ILE A 50 -8.31 -9.45 -2.00
N GLU A 51 -9.49 -9.65 -2.59
CA GLU A 51 -9.74 -10.74 -3.54
C GLU A 51 -8.90 -10.57 -4.82
N ASP A 52 -8.79 -9.35 -5.32
CA ASP A 52 -7.97 -9.02 -6.49
C ASP A 52 -6.49 -9.33 -6.24
N LEU A 53 -5.95 -8.92 -5.08
CA LEU A 53 -4.57 -9.20 -4.71
C LEU A 53 -4.32 -10.71 -4.49
N MET A 54 -5.29 -11.43 -3.92
CA MET A 54 -5.20 -12.89 -3.78
C MET A 54 -5.15 -13.57 -5.17
N ASN A 55 -5.98 -13.12 -6.11
CA ASN A 55 -5.97 -13.62 -7.47
C ASN A 55 -4.69 -13.26 -8.23
N LEU A 56 -4.14 -12.06 -8.00
CA LEU A 56 -2.86 -11.65 -8.54
C LEU A 56 -1.75 -12.57 -8.03
N TRP A 57 -1.70 -12.84 -6.72
CA TRP A 57 -0.73 -13.75 -6.12
C TRP A 57 -0.78 -15.16 -6.72
N MET A 58 -2.00 -15.68 -6.96
CA MET A 58 -2.22 -17.03 -7.49
C MET A 58 -1.77 -17.16 -8.96
N ASN A 59 -1.93 -16.09 -9.74
CA ASN A 59 -1.60 -16.05 -11.16
C ASN A 59 -0.18 -15.54 -11.45
N GLU A 60 0.53 -15.01 -10.45
CA GLU A 60 1.92 -14.61 -10.59
C GLU A 60 2.83 -15.85 -10.60
N ASP A 61 3.80 -15.90 -11.50
CA ASP A 61 4.74 -17.02 -11.62
C ASP A 61 6.07 -16.72 -10.91
N ASP A 62 6.44 -15.44 -10.81
CA ASP A 62 7.69 -15.02 -10.19
C ASP A 62 7.61 -15.03 -8.65
N PRO A 63 8.52 -15.74 -7.95
CA PRO A 63 8.50 -15.79 -6.49
C PRO A 63 8.72 -14.44 -5.80
N GLN A 64 9.51 -13.55 -6.39
CA GLN A 64 9.77 -12.22 -5.81
C GLN A 64 8.51 -11.36 -5.92
N ASP A 65 7.85 -11.37 -7.08
CA ASP A 65 6.60 -10.63 -7.28
C ASP A 65 5.48 -11.19 -6.39
N ARG A 66 5.42 -12.51 -6.17
CA ARG A 66 4.53 -13.11 -5.16
C ARG A 66 4.78 -12.59 -3.76
N ASP A 67 6.04 -12.43 -3.36
CA ASP A 67 6.40 -11.88 -2.05
C ASP A 67 5.99 -10.40 -1.94
N GLU A 68 6.08 -9.63 -3.03
CA GLU A 68 5.58 -8.24 -3.09
C GLU A 68 4.06 -8.21 -2.91
N VAL A 69 3.31 -9.09 -3.57
CA VAL A 69 1.84 -9.18 -3.39
C VAL A 69 1.48 -9.60 -1.97
N ILE A 70 2.25 -10.49 -1.33
CA ILE A 70 2.06 -10.84 0.08
C ILE A 70 2.26 -9.62 0.98
N ALA A 71 3.25 -8.77 0.69
CA ALA A 71 3.48 -7.53 1.44
C ALA A 71 2.29 -6.56 1.29
N ASP A 72 1.76 -6.41 0.08
CA ASP A 72 0.59 -5.56 -0.20
C ASP A 72 -0.69 -6.08 0.48
N LEU A 73 -0.88 -7.40 0.51
CA LEU A 73 -1.98 -8.03 1.25
C LEU A 73 -1.88 -7.78 2.75
N ARG A 74 -0.67 -7.87 3.33
CA ARG A 74 -0.44 -7.56 4.74
C ARG A 74 -0.74 -6.11 5.05
N GLU A 75 -0.24 -5.19 4.22
CA GLU A 75 -0.50 -3.75 4.39
C GLU A 75 -2.01 -3.46 4.30
N SER A 76 -2.71 -4.10 3.36
CA SER A 76 -4.16 -3.91 3.19
C SER A 76 -4.97 -4.44 4.38
N LEU A 77 -4.57 -5.59 4.94
CA LEU A 77 -5.21 -6.14 6.14
C LEU A 77 -4.97 -5.27 7.38
N GLU A 78 -3.75 -4.75 7.55
CA GLU A 78 -3.44 -3.80 8.63
C GLU A 78 -4.30 -2.54 8.51
N ASP A 79 -4.43 -1.98 7.30
CA ASP A 79 -5.26 -0.80 7.05
C ASP A 79 -6.75 -1.04 7.36
N ILE A 80 -7.25 -2.25 7.09
CA ILE A 80 -8.64 -2.64 7.39
C ILE A 80 -8.85 -2.80 8.90
N GLU A 81 -7.88 -3.40 9.60
CA GLU A 81 -7.94 -3.57 11.06
C GLU A 81 -7.86 -2.22 11.80
N GLU A 82 -7.07 -1.28 11.27
CA GLU A 82 -6.95 0.06 11.82
C GLU A 82 -8.09 1.01 11.40
N ALA A 83 -8.92 0.60 10.44
CA ALA A 83 -10.04 1.41 10.00
C ALA A 83 -11.08 1.55 11.13
N PRO A 84 -11.53 2.77 11.45
CA PRO A 84 -12.53 2.97 12.49
C PRO A 84 -13.86 2.28 12.13
N ASN A 85 -14.39 1.48 13.07
CA ASN A 85 -15.61 0.64 12.95
C ASN A 85 -16.93 1.37 12.62
N SER A 86 -16.91 2.67 12.34
CA SER A 86 -18.12 3.43 12.00
C SER A 86 -17.91 4.20 10.70
N PRO A 87 -18.95 4.33 9.84
CA PRO A 87 -18.84 5.02 8.56
C PRO A 87 -18.50 6.49 8.84
N ARG A 88 -17.24 6.86 8.64
CA ARG A 88 -16.86 8.27 8.51
C ARG A 88 -17.61 8.79 7.28
N ALA A 89 -18.48 9.78 7.48
CA ALA A 89 -19.12 10.48 6.38
C ALA A 89 -18.08 10.73 5.30
N ARG A 90 -18.24 10.11 4.11
CA ARG A 90 -17.29 10.22 3.00
C ARG A 90 -17.08 11.72 2.77
N PRO A 91 -15.90 12.30 3.08
CA PRO A 91 -15.69 13.70 2.81
C PRO A 91 -15.84 13.83 1.29
N TYR A 92 -16.80 14.63 0.85
CA TYR A 92 -16.84 15.07 -0.53
C TYR A 92 -15.51 15.80 -0.78
N LEU A 93 -14.61 15.18 -1.53
CA LEU A 93 -13.38 15.81 -1.99
C LEU A 93 -13.77 16.62 -3.24
N PRO A 94 -13.85 17.96 -3.18
CA PRO A 94 -14.01 18.75 -4.38
C PRO A 94 -12.78 18.50 -5.26
N PHE A 95 -12.99 17.83 -6.40
CA PHE A 95 -11.96 17.50 -7.38
C PHE A 95 -11.36 18.73 -8.09
N ASP A 96 -11.84 19.93 -7.75
CA ASP A 96 -11.51 21.18 -8.41
C ASP A 96 -10.09 21.68 -8.08
N ASN A 97 -9.38 21.03 -7.15
CA ASN A 97 -8.08 21.55 -6.67
C ASN A 97 -7.02 20.48 -6.37
N LEU A 98 -6.93 19.48 -7.25
CA LEU A 98 -5.91 18.40 -7.18
C LEU A 98 -4.48 18.94 -7.14
N GLU A 99 -4.23 20.08 -7.78
CA GLU A 99 -2.91 20.69 -7.86
C GLU A 99 -2.46 21.28 -6.51
N GLU A 100 -3.37 21.93 -5.79
CA GLU A 100 -3.09 22.44 -4.45
C GLU A 100 -2.87 21.29 -3.46
N ILE A 101 -3.70 20.24 -3.55
CA ILE A 101 -3.54 19.03 -2.73
C ILE A 101 -2.17 18.39 -2.96
N ARG A 102 -1.73 18.25 -4.23
CA ARG A 102 -0.41 17.70 -4.57
C ARG A 102 0.70 18.55 -3.95
N LYS A 103 0.62 19.87 -4.09
CA LYS A 103 1.61 20.80 -3.55
C LYS A 103 1.71 20.70 -2.02
N ASP A 104 0.58 20.62 -1.33
CA ASP A 104 0.56 20.46 0.14
C ASP A 104 1.24 19.16 0.58
N ILE A 105 1.00 18.04 -0.13
CA ILE A 105 1.62 16.74 0.17
C ILE A 105 3.14 16.82 -0.01
N GLU A 106 3.60 17.40 -1.12
CA GLU A 106 5.03 17.55 -1.41
C GLU A 106 5.72 18.45 -0.38
N GLU A 107 5.11 19.58 -0.02
CA GLU A 107 5.64 20.49 1.00
C GLU A 107 5.73 19.83 2.37
N PHE A 108 4.68 19.09 2.77
CA PHE A 108 4.67 18.31 4.00
C PHE A 108 5.79 17.25 4.01
N LYS A 109 5.91 16.44 2.94
CA LYS A 109 6.96 15.41 2.85
C LYS A 109 8.35 16.02 2.86
N LYS A 110 8.54 17.19 2.26
CA LYS A 110 9.82 17.92 2.27
C LYS A 110 10.17 18.41 3.67
N ALA A 111 9.21 18.95 4.42
CA ALA A 111 9.40 19.33 5.81
C ALA A 111 9.74 18.12 6.69
N LEU A 112 8.99 17.02 6.55
CA LEU A 112 9.25 15.77 7.27
C LEU A 112 10.63 15.20 6.94
N ARG A 113 11.04 15.20 5.67
CA ARG A 113 12.37 14.76 5.24
C ARG A 113 13.47 15.60 5.89
N THR A 114 13.26 16.91 6.01
CA THR A 114 14.22 17.79 6.70
C THR A 114 14.44 17.37 8.15
N GLU A 115 13.37 16.98 8.86
CA GLU A 115 13.48 16.47 10.23
C GLU A 115 14.16 15.09 10.29
N VAL A 116 13.94 14.23 9.30
CA VAL A 116 14.64 12.94 9.18
C VAL A 116 16.14 13.13 8.98
N GLU A 117 16.54 14.02 8.07
CA GLU A 117 17.95 14.28 7.80
C GLU A 117 18.69 14.83 9.04
N LYS A 118 18.05 15.70 9.82
CA LYS A 118 18.61 16.20 11.10
C LYS A 118 18.89 15.09 12.13
N ARG A 119 18.27 13.93 11.98
CA ARG A 119 18.28 12.83 12.97
C ARG A 119 18.99 11.57 12.47
N GLY A 120 19.82 11.70 11.45
CA GLY A 120 20.64 10.61 10.91
C GLY A 120 20.19 10.10 9.53
N GLY A 121 19.21 10.76 8.91
CA GLY A 121 18.78 10.46 7.55
C GLY A 121 17.92 9.20 7.42
N ILE A 122 17.65 8.81 6.18
CA ILE A 122 16.70 7.74 5.86
C ILE A 122 17.18 6.37 6.41
N SER A 123 18.48 6.10 6.42
CA SER A 123 19.03 4.84 6.95
C SER A 123 18.80 4.68 8.45
N GLU A 124 18.96 5.76 9.23
CA GLU A 124 18.69 5.72 10.67
C GLU A 124 17.18 5.64 10.95
N LEU A 125 16.35 6.31 10.14
CA LEU A 125 14.90 6.17 10.22
C LEU A 125 14.45 4.72 9.94
N ALA A 126 14.99 4.08 8.90
CA ALA A 126 14.69 2.70 8.54
C ALA A 126 14.98 1.74 9.70
N ARG A 127 16.13 1.94 10.36
CA ARG A 127 16.53 1.15 11.53
C ARG A 127 15.57 1.32 12.71
N ARG A 128 15.06 2.52 12.94
CA ARG A 128 14.16 2.82 14.08
C ARG A 128 12.72 2.39 13.85
N THR A 129 12.22 2.52 12.62
CA THR A 129 10.83 2.19 12.28
C THR A 129 10.65 0.74 11.87
N GLY A 130 11.73 0.03 11.52
CA GLY A 130 11.67 -1.29 10.90
C GLY A 130 11.19 -1.28 9.44
N ILE A 131 10.94 -0.09 8.86
CA ILE A 131 10.52 0.06 7.46
C ILE A 131 11.77 0.00 6.57
N PRO A 132 11.80 -0.83 5.51
CA PRO A 132 12.94 -0.91 4.61
C PRO A 132 13.33 0.45 4.01
N GLN A 133 14.64 0.70 3.92
CA GLN A 133 15.19 1.94 3.36
C GLN A 133 14.69 2.26 1.93
N PRO A 134 14.55 1.27 1.01
CA PRO A 134 13.96 1.53 -0.30
C PRO A 134 12.51 2.02 -0.22
N SER A 135 11.70 1.46 0.68
CA SER A 135 10.31 1.87 0.90
C SER A 135 10.22 3.31 1.41
N LEU A 136 11.05 3.69 2.38
CA LEU A 136 11.14 5.08 2.86
C LEU A 136 11.63 6.05 1.78
N SER A 137 12.59 5.62 0.95
CA SER A 137 13.09 6.44 -0.17
C SER A 137 12.00 6.70 -1.21
N ARG A 138 11.24 5.66 -1.59
CA ARG A 138 10.08 5.79 -2.48
C ARG A 138 8.99 6.66 -1.86
N PHE A 139 8.73 6.49 -0.57
CA PHE A 139 7.75 7.29 0.18
C PHE A 139 8.05 8.79 0.09
N PHE A 140 9.31 9.21 0.31
CA PHE A 140 9.69 10.62 0.24
C PHE A 140 9.78 11.17 -1.20
N ALA A 141 9.96 10.30 -2.19
CA ALA A 141 10.05 10.69 -3.59
C ALA A 141 8.67 10.76 -4.30
N SER A 142 7.63 10.13 -3.74
CA SER A 142 6.31 10.10 -4.37
C SER A 142 5.46 11.33 -4.03
N ALA A 143 4.57 11.71 -4.94
CA ALA A 143 3.52 12.71 -4.71
C ALA A 143 2.26 12.13 -4.03
N SER A 144 2.27 10.83 -3.70
CA SER A 144 1.12 10.15 -3.10
C SER A 144 0.93 10.53 -1.63
N MET A 145 -0.32 10.55 -1.18
CA MET A 145 -0.64 10.88 0.21
C MET A 145 -0.01 9.85 1.18
N PRO A 146 0.73 10.30 2.22
CA PRO A 146 1.27 9.42 3.24
C PRO A 146 0.19 8.62 3.97
N ARG A 147 0.40 7.30 4.15
CA ARG A 147 -0.46 6.51 5.05
C ARG A 147 -0.29 6.96 6.50
N ARG A 148 -1.37 6.97 7.29
CA ARG A 148 -1.38 7.35 8.71
C ARG A 148 -0.42 6.48 9.53
N THR A 149 -0.46 5.16 9.34
CA THR A 149 0.43 4.17 9.96
C THR A 149 1.90 4.54 9.81
N THR A 150 2.32 4.77 8.57
CA THR A 150 3.70 5.18 8.24
C THR A 150 4.07 6.50 8.92
N LEU A 151 3.15 7.47 8.97
CA LEU A 151 3.39 8.73 9.67
C LEU A 151 3.54 8.55 11.18
N TYR A 152 2.72 7.71 11.82
CA TYR A 152 2.85 7.42 13.25
C TYR A 152 4.14 6.68 13.58
N LYS A 153 4.51 5.65 12.79
CA LYS A 153 5.80 4.96 12.95
C LYS A 153 6.98 5.94 12.86
N ILE A 154 6.92 6.89 11.91
CA ILE A 154 7.94 7.94 11.79
C ILE A 154 7.87 8.92 12.97
N ALA A 155 6.69 9.35 13.41
CA ALA A 155 6.56 10.27 14.54
C ALA A 155 7.07 9.67 15.84
N GLU A 156 6.77 8.39 16.13
CA GLU A 156 7.32 7.68 17.29
C GLU A 156 8.85 7.57 17.21
N ALA A 157 9.38 7.14 16.06
CA ALA A 157 10.82 7.01 15.86
C ALA A 157 11.59 8.34 16.00
N LEU A 158 10.91 9.45 15.72
CA LEU A 158 11.44 10.80 15.83
C LEU A 158 10.90 11.54 17.08
N ASN A 159 10.15 10.90 17.96
CA ASN A 159 9.51 11.55 19.11
C ASN A 159 8.86 12.91 18.74
N LEU A 160 8.12 12.93 17.63
CA LEU A 160 7.39 14.10 17.15
C LEU A 160 5.98 14.08 17.73
N PRO A 161 5.43 15.22 18.18
CA PRO A 161 4.04 15.28 18.60
C PRO A 161 3.12 15.05 17.40
N GLU A 162 1.95 14.45 17.63
CA GLU A 162 0.96 14.13 16.60
C GLU A 162 0.54 15.36 15.77
N THR A 163 0.54 16.55 16.39
CA THR A 163 0.29 17.83 15.71
C THR A 163 1.31 18.19 14.63
N SER A 164 2.51 17.59 14.67
CA SER A 164 3.58 17.81 13.67
C SER A 164 3.49 16.87 12.47
N ILE A 165 2.72 15.79 12.57
CA ILE A 165 2.49 14.83 11.47
C ILE A 165 1.06 14.84 10.93
N ALA A 166 0.11 15.43 11.66
CA ALA A 166 -1.25 15.69 11.21
C ALA A 166 -1.23 16.76 10.11
N SER A 167 -1.18 16.32 8.85
CA SER A 167 -1.49 17.21 7.74
C SER A 167 -3.00 17.47 7.71
N LYS A 168 -3.43 18.60 7.15
CA LYS A 168 -4.86 18.93 6.96
C LYS A 168 -5.64 17.86 6.16
N TRP A 169 -4.93 16.90 5.55
CA TRP A 169 -5.44 15.83 4.71
C TRP A 169 -5.37 14.43 5.34
N THR A 170 -4.68 14.26 6.47
CA THR A 170 -4.63 13.00 7.21
C THR A 170 -5.79 12.95 8.19
N ARG A 171 -6.99 12.57 7.71
CA ARG A 171 -8.14 12.27 8.57
C ARG A 171 -8.19 10.79 8.92
#